data_AF-A0A292YWL4-F1
#
_entry.id   AF-A0A292YWL4-F1
#
_cell.length_a   1.000
_cell.length_b   1.000
_cell.length_c   1.000
_cell.angle_alpha   90.00
_cell.angle_beta   90.00
_cell.angle_gamma   90.00
#
_symmetry.space_group_name_H-M   'P 1'
#
loop_
_entity.id
_entity.type
_entity.pdbx_description
1 polymer ?
#
loop_
_entity_poly.entity_id
_entity_poly.type
_entity_poly.pdbx_seq_one_letter_code
_entity_poly.pdbx_strand_id
1 'polypeptide(L)'
;MAPLASPSGRYGPSRARPVRDGTVPADSTHRPALDAAAAAAAGAGGDDSRGALYRAPRSASVGQLLSATTSCTATVVGSRTGNVAVTAAHCVYWPAAGPMAAELPGPPGWLALGELIPGRAGDTTPYGRWPVQRAWVDPRWTQTGDPTFDVAFLRLAPRDGRSVAAVAGSQTITFTLPTPGAPVTVFGYPAEAPFDGLSLRRCASSAVTINHDQWGALQMPCAVTPGASGGPWLTRFDPATGAGTVTAVTQLRRPHQRAAVRHPDRPLRGRALPGRRPSRHPVNRPPQPRSRVGG
;
A
#
# COMPACT_ATOMS: atom_id res chain seq x y z
N MET A 1 -2.51 36.85 -17.39
CA MET A 1 -1.54 36.30 -16.41
C MET A 1 -2.17 35.08 -15.77
N ALA A 2 -1.57 33.91 -16.03
CA ALA A 2 -2.04 32.60 -15.59
C ALA A 2 -1.79 32.38 -14.09
N PRO A 3 -2.67 31.66 -13.36
CA PRO A 3 -2.37 31.16 -12.03
C PRO A 3 -1.58 29.84 -12.12
N LEU A 4 -0.58 29.71 -11.23
CA LEU A 4 0.28 28.55 -11.07
C LEU A 4 -0.49 27.38 -10.42
N ALA A 5 -0.33 26.19 -11.00
CA ALA A 5 -0.98 24.95 -10.58
C ALA A 5 -0.26 24.28 -9.39
N SER A 6 -1.05 23.82 -8.41
CA SER A 6 -0.62 22.93 -7.33
C SER A 6 -0.73 21.46 -7.77
N PRO A 7 0.30 20.61 -7.60
CA PRO A 7 0.16 19.19 -7.87
C PRO A 7 -0.59 18.52 -6.71
N SER A 8 -1.84 18.14 -6.98
CA SER A 8 -2.66 17.32 -6.09
C SER A 8 -2.56 15.86 -6.55
N GLY A 9 -1.71 15.07 -5.87
CA GLY A 9 -1.70 13.62 -6.02
C GLY A 9 -2.90 13.04 -5.29
N ARG A 10 -4.03 12.88 -5.99
CA ARG A 10 -5.23 12.23 -5.46
C ARG A 10 -5.09 10.72 -5.65
N TYR A 11 -5.27 9.94 -4.58
CA TYR A 11 -5.48 8.50 -4.67
C TYR A 11 -6.70 8.24 -5.57
N GLY A 12 -6.47 7.68 -6.75
CA GLY A 12 -7.53 7.24 -7.65
C GLY A 12 -7.73 5.73 -7.51
N PRO A 13 -8.96 5.21 -7.53
CA PRO A 13 -9.17 3.77 -7.61
C PRO A 13 -8.61 3.25 -8.95
N SER A 14 -7.58 2.41 -8.88
CA SER A 14 -7.06 1.71 -10.06
C SER A 14 -8.14 0.75 -10.57
N ARG A 15 -8.63 0.99 -11.79
CA ARG A 15 -9.65 0.14 -12.41
C ARG A 15 -9.02 -1.19 -12.80
N ALA A 16 -9.52 -2.28 -12.21
CA ALA A 16 -9.11 -3.63 -12.56
C ALA A 16 -9.38 -3.90 -14.05
N ARG A 17 -8.35 -4.35 -14.77
CA ARG A 17 -8.48 -4.79 -16.17
C ARG A 17 -8.88 -6.28 -16.18
N PRO A 18 -9.93 -6.69 -16.89
CA PRO A 18 -10.34 -8.10 -16.95
C PRO A 18 -9.32 -8.94 -17.72
N VAL A 19 -9.03 -10.13 -17.20
CA VAL A 19 -8.01 -11.07 -17.71
C VAL A 19 -8.71 -12.35 -18.15
N ARG A 20 -8.35 -12.88 -19.33
CA ARG A 20 -8.93 -14.09 -19.93
C ARG A 20 -8.27 -15.34 -19.35
N ASP A 21 -9.07 -16.33 -18.93
CA ASP A 21 -8.59 -17.62 -18.44
C ASP A 21 -8.06 -18.48 -19.61
N GLY A 22 -6.82 -18.96 -19.48
CA GLY A 22 -6.22 -19.96 -20.35
C GLY A 22 -5.64 -21.09 -19.50
N THR A 23 -6.10 -22.31 -19.73
CA THR A 23 -5.54 -23.56 -19.20
C THR A 23 -4.27 -23.94 -19.98
N VAL A 24 -3.21 -24.34 -19.27
CA VAL A 24 -2.00 -24.91 -19.88
C VAL A 24 -1.75 -26.30 -19.29
N PRO A 25 -1.49 -27.35 -20.09
CA PRO A 25 -1.14 -28.69 -19.60
C PRO A 25 0.33 -28.75 -19.14
N ALA A 26 0.61 -29.63 -18.19
CA ALA A 26 1.97 -29.91 -17.70
C ALA A 26 2.76 -30.79 -18.67
N ASP A 27 4.03 -30.46 -18.99
CA ASP A 27 5.23 -31.30 -18.80
C ASP A 27 6.54 -30.71 -19.42
N SER A 28 7.70 -31.08 -18.86
CA SER A 28 9.10 -31.06 -19.35
C SER A 28 10.00 -29.80 -19.30
N THR A 29 9.52 -28.61 -18.92
CA THR A 29 10.34 -27.37 -18.86
C THR A 29 11.14 -27.17 -17.57
N HIS A 30 11.29 -28.21 -16.74
CA HIS A 30 11.72 -28.04 -15.34
C HIS A 30 13.21 -27.69 -15.17
N ARG A 31 14.10 -28.15 -16.06
CA ARG A 31 15.56 -27.89 -15.95
C ARG A 31 15.97 -26.46 -16.36
N PRO A 32 15.53 -25.89 -17.50
CA PRO A 32 15.86 -24.51 -17.86
C PRO A 32 15.34 -23.46 -16.85
N ALA A 33 14.25 -23.77 -16.16
CA ALA A 33 13.66 -22.89 -15.14
C ALA A 33 14.48 -22.83 -13.83
N LEU A 34 15.22 -23.89 -13.49
CA LEU A 34 16.09 -23.94 -12.31
C LEU A 34 17.37 -23.13 -12.52
N ASP A 35 17.94 -23.16 -13.72
CA ASP A 35 19.14 -22.37 -14.07
C ASP A 35 18.83 -20.85 -14.11
N ALA A 36 17.64 -20.47 -14.59
CA ALA A 36 17.16 -19.09 -14.53
C ALA A 36 16.86 -18.62 -13.09
N ALA A 37 16.34 -19.50 -12.23
CA ALA A 37 16.12 -19.20 -10.81
C ALA A 37 17.45 -19.03 -10.04
N ALA A 38 18.47 -19.83 -10.36
CA ALA A 38 19.81 -19.70 -9.80
C ALA A 38 20.49 -18.38 -10.21
N ALA A 39 20.34 -17.95 -11.46
CA ALA A 39 20.83 -16.65 -11.94
C ALA A 39 20.08 -15.46 -11.30
N ALA A 40 18.78 -15.58 -11.03
CA ALA A 40 18.00 -14.58 -10.30
C ALA A 40 18.37 -14.51 -8.80
N ALA A 41 18.70 -15.65 -8.19
CA ALA A 41 19.17 -15.72 -6.80
C ALA A 41 20.56 -15.08 -6.62
N ALA A 42 21.45 -15.18 -7.61
CA ALA A 42 22.76 -14.53 -7.59
C ALA A 42 22.69 -12.98 -7.60
N GLY A 43 21.61 -12.40 -8.11
CA GLY A 43 21.34 -10.95 -8.07
C GLY A 43 20.54 -10.48 -6.84
N ALA A 44 20.19 -11.38 -5.93
CA ALA A 44 19.32 -11.09 -4.79
C ALA A 44 20.07 -10.64 -3.52
N GLY A 45 21.40 -10.76 -3.49
CA GLY A 45 22.27 -10.37 -2.38
C GLY A 45 22.73 -8.92 -2.47
N GLY A 46 21.81 -7.97 -2.31
CA GLY A 46 22.11 -6.54 -2.31
C GLY A 46 20.85 -5.68 -2.20
N ASP A 47 21.05 -4.40 -1.93
CA ASP A 47 19.96 -3.43 -1.89
C ASP A 47 19.37 -3.25 -3.31
N ASP A 48 18.06 -3.39 -3.42
CA ASP A 48 17.30 -3.17 -4.65
C ASP A 48 16.02 -2.42 -4.30
N SER A 49 15.93 -1.18 -4.74
CA SER A 49 14.76 -0.33 -4.54
C SER A 49 13.92 -0.17 -5.79
N ARG A 50 14.25 -0.81 -6.92
CA ARG A 50 13.61 -0.54 -8.22
C ARG A 50 12.31 -1.33 -8.42
N GLY A 51 12.01 -2.31 -7.57
CA GLY A 51 10.87 -3.19 -7.77
C GLY A 51 11.14 -4.22 -8.86
N ALA A 52 12.27 -4.93 -8.79
CA ALA A 52 12.64 -5.93 -9.79
C ALA A 52 11.58 -7.03 -9.92
N LEU A 53 11.42 -7.58 -11.13
CA LEU A 53 10.62 -8.78 -11.34
C LEU A 53 11.19 -9.93 -10.49
N TYR A 54 10.32 -10.71 -9.85
CA TYR A 54 10.78 -11.84 -9.05
C TYR A 54 9.91 -13.08 -9.24
N ARG A 55 10.57 -14.24 -9.31
CA ARG A 55 9.93 -15.56 -9.33
C ARG A 55 10.82 -16.59 -8.66
N ALA A 56 10.27 -17.29 -7.68
CA ALA A 56 10.86 -18.47 -7.07
C ALA A 56 9.72 -19.41 -6.62
N PRO A 57 9.98 -20.70 -6.36
CA PRO A 57 8.91 -21.65 -6.01
C PRO A 57 8.01 -21.19 -4.86
N ARG A 58 8.57 -20.72 -3.74
CA ARG A 58 7.80 -20.25 -2.57
C ARG A 58 7.26 -18.83 -2.73
N SER A 59 7.68 -18.07 -3.75
CA SER A 59 7.07 -16.75 -4.01
C SER A 59 5.64 -16.87 -4.53
N ALA A 60 5.22 -18.07 -4.95
CA ALA A 60 3.85 -18.39 -5.32
C ALA A 60 2.85 -18.12 -4.17
N SER A 61 3.28 -18.19 -2.91
CA SER A 61 2.41 -17.89 -1.76
C SER A 61 2.01 -16.41 -1.68
N VAL A 62 2.69 -15.53 -2.40
CA VAL A 62 2.36 -14.10 -2.52
C VAL A 62 1.47 -13.91 -3.75
N GLY A 63 0.29 -13.36 -3.54
CA GLY A 63 -0.73 -13.23 -4.57
C GLY A 63 -1.27 -11.82 -4.70
N GLN A 64 -1.81 -11.53 -5.88
CA GLN A 64 -2.61 -10.35 -6.11
C GLN A 64 -3.96 -10.55 -5.42
N LEU A 65 -4.30 -9.65 -4.52
CA LEU A 65 -5.62 -9.59 -3.89
C LEU A 65 -6.49 -8.64 -4.71
N LEU A 66 -7.51 -9.18 -5.36
CA LEU A 66 -8.39 -8.41 -6.23
C LEU A 66 -9.79 -8.32 -5.64
N SER A 67 -10.40 -7.15 -5.78
CA SER A 67 -11.85 -6.97 -5.67
C SER A 67 -12.37 -6.25 -6.92
N ALA A 68 -13.67 -5.96 -6.94
CA ALA A 68 -14.28 -5.16 -8.00
C ALA A 68 -13.69 -3.73 -8.08
N THR A 69 -13.13 -3.20 -6.99
CA THR A 69 -12.73 -1.79 -6.88
C THR A 69 -11.30 -1.59 -6.39
N THR A 70 -10.60 -2.64 -5.97
CA THR A 70 -9.24 -2.57 -5.42
C THR A 70 -8.34 -3.67 -5.96
N SER A 71 -7.06 -3.33 -6.13
CA SER A 71 -5.97 -4.28 -6.32
C SER A 71 -4.98 -4.06 -5.19
N CYS A 72 -4.68 -5.14 -4.47
CA CYS A 72 -3.72 -5.21 -3.37
C CYS A 72 -2.85 -6.47 -3.56
N THR A 73 -2.03 -6.75 -2.55
CA THR A 73 -1.27 -7.98 -2.40
C THR A 73 -1.65 -8.65 -1.08
N ALA A 74 -1.64 -9.98 -1.05
CA ALA A 74 -1.73 -10.75 0.19
C ALA A 74 -0.79 -11.95 0.15
N THR A 75 -0.46 -12.49 1.32
CA THR A 75 0.47 -13.62 1.45
C THR A 75 -0.18 -14.76 2.22
N VAL A 76 -0.18 -15.96 1.64
CA VAL A 76 -0.60 -17.17 2.33
C VAL A 76 0.39 -17.48 3.45
N VAL A 77 -0.12 -17.65 4.68
CA VAL A 77 0.69 -17.90 5.88
C VAL A 77 0.34 -19.23 6.52
N GLY A 78 1.31 -19.80 7.25
CA GLY A 78 1.12 -21.02 8.02
C GLY A 78 -0.12 -20.95 8.91
N SER A 79 -1.01 -21.92 8.77
CA SER A 79 -2.27 -22.01 9.53
C SER A 79 -2.75 -23.46 9.57
N ARG A 80 -3.55 -23.83 10.59
CA ARG A 80 -4.08 -25.21 10.73
C ARG A 80 -4.89 -25.67 9.52
N THR A 81 -5.61 -24.76 8.86
CA THR A 81 -6.45 -25.06 7.69
C THR A 81 -5.70 -24.93 6.36
N GLY A 82 -4.52 -24.31 6.35
CA GLY A 82 -3.79 -23.95 5.13
C GLY A 82 -4.50 -22.91 4.25
N ASN A 83 -5.53 -22.24 4.77
CA ASN A 83 -6.42 -21.33 4.01
C ASN A 83 -6.48 -19.91 4.59
N VAL A 84 -5.37 -19.47 5.18
CA VAL A 84 -5.23 -18.11 5.74
C VAL A 84 -4.20 -17.31 4.97
N ALA A 85 -4.54 -16.07 4.65
CA ALA A 85 -3.60 -15.09 4.13
C ALA A 85 -3.58 -13.83 4.99
N VAL A 86 -2.46 -13.11 4.98
CA VAL A 86 -2.29 -11.80 5.61
C VAL A 86 -2.19 -10.71 4.55
N THR A 87 -2.77 -9.54 4.82
CA THR A 87 -2.75 -8.35 3.97
C THR A 87 -2.85 -7.09 4.84
N ALA A 88 -2.93 -5.89 4.23
CA ALA A 88 -3.19 -4.65 4.93
C ALA A 88 -4.70 -4.49 5.19
N ALA A 89 -5.08 -3.86 6.31
CA ALA A 89 -6.49 -3.67 6.64
C ALA A 89 -7.19 -2.75 5.65
N HIS A 90 -6.52 -1.71 5.15
CA HIS A 90 -7.09 -0.80 4.15
C HIS A 90 -7.45 -1.49 2.82
N CYS A 91 -6.94 -2.70 2.56
CA CYS A 91 -7.32 -3.50 1.40
C CYS A 91 -8.71 -4.13 1.52
N VAL A 92 -9.29 -4.18 2.73
CA VAL A 92 -10.61 -4.80 3.00
C VAL A 92 -11.55 -3.90 3.80
N TYR A 93 -11.05 -2.86 4.46
CA TYR A 93 -11.84 -1.94 5.28
C TYR A 93 -11.27 -0.51 5.26
N TRP A 94 -12.09 0.48 4.90
CA TRP A 94 -11.73 1.90 5.01
C TRP A 94 -12.19 2.48 6.35
N PRO A 95 -11.29 3.08 7.16
CA PRO A 95 -11.59 3.50 8.52
C PRO A 95 -12.43 4.78 8.57
N ALA A 96 -13.22 4.94 9.63
CA ALA A 96 -14.13 6.06 9.80
C ALA A 96 -13.45 7.40 10.15
N ALA A 97 -12.26 7.34 10.75
CA ALA A 97 -11.54 8.51 11.23
C ALA A 97 -10.02 8.30 11.24
N GLY A 98 -9.30 9.37 11.56
CA GLY A 98 -7.86 9.38 11.77
C GLY A 98 -7.03 9.47 10.50
N PRO A 99 -5.70 9.29 10.61
CA PRO A 99 -4.76 9.69 9.57
C PRO A 99 -4.97 8.91 8.27
N MET A 100 -5.29 7.61 8.33
CA MET A 100 -5.54 6.83 7.12
C MET A 100 -6.90 7.10 6.48
N ALA A 101 -7.91 7.51 7.24
CA ALA A 101 -9.21 7.88 6.66
C ALA A 101 -9.09 9.07 5.70
N ALA A 102 -8.18 10.01 5.98
CA ALA A 102 -7.93 11.18 5.12
C ALA A 102 -7.20 10.84 3.81
N GLU A 103 -6.54 9.68 3.74
CA GLU A 103 -5.73 9.26 2.59
C GLU A 103 -6.50 8.31 1.65
N LEU A 104 -7.60 7.71 2.12
CA LEU A 104 -8.39 6.76 1.34
C LEU A 104 -9.53 7.45 0.55
N PRO A 105 -9.82 6.99 -0.68
CA PRO A 105 -10.59 7.79 -1.64
C PRO A 105 -12.11 7.67 -1.51
N GLY A 106 -12.66 6.97 -0.52
CA GLY A 106 -14.09 6.76 -0.43
C GLY A 106 -14.62 6.53 0.98
N PRO A 107 -15.92 6.20 1.11
CA PRO A 107 -16.60 6.19 2.40
C PRO A 107 -16.09 5.05 3.30
N PRO A 108 -16.14 5.22 4.62
CA PRO A 108 -15.70 4.19 5.53
C PRO A 108 -16.59 2.94 5.45
N GLY A 109 -16.00 1.79 5.75
CA GLY A 109 -16.69 0.52 5.78
C GLY A 109 -15.95 -0.61 5.07
N TRP A 110 -16.64 -1.76 5.00
CA TRP A 110 -16.14 -2.94 4.33
C TRP A 110 -16.08 -2.75 2.82
N LEU A 111 -14.96 -3.14 2.23
CA LEU A 111 -14.84 -3.28 0.79
C LEU A 111 -15.40 -4.64 0.35
N ALA A 112 -15.81 -4.73 -0.92
CA ALA A 112 -16.20 -5.99 -1.49
C ALA A 112 -15.03 -6.98 -1.42
N LEU A 113 -15.27 -8.15 -0.83
CA LEU A 113 -14.30 -9.24 -0.84
C LEU A 113 -14.30 -9.87 -2.22
N GLY A 114 -13.12 -10.00 -2.84
CA GLY A 114 -12.97 -10.72 -4.10
C GLY A 114 -12.16 -11.99 -3.91
N GLU A 115 -10.98 -12.04 -4.50
CA GLU A 115 -10.18 -13.27 -4.60
C GLU A 115 -8.69 -12.99 -4.45
N LEU A 116 -7.98 -14.00 -3.94
CA LEU A 116 -6.52 -14.06 -4.01
C LEU A 116 -6.11 -14.85 -5.24
N ILE A 117 -5.14 -14.32 -5.99
CA ILE A 117 -4.50 -14.99 -7.13
C ILE A 117 -3.00 -15.22 -6.78
N PRO A 118 -2.65 -16.35 -6.16
CA PRO A 118 -1.28 -16.67 -5.78
C PRO A 118 -0.39 -16.84 -7.01
N GLY A 119 0.85 -16.32 -6.95
CA GLY A 119 1.86 -16.53 -7.98
C GLY A 119 1.47 -16.06 -9.39
N ARG A 120 0.59 -15.06 -9.49
CA ARG A 120 0.13 -14.50 -10.76
C ARG A 120 1.31 -14.12 -11.67
N ALA A 121 1.20 -14.46 -12.94
CA ALA A 121 2.28 -14.36 -13.92
C ALA A 121 1.76 -13.78 -15.24
N GLY A 122 1.75 -12.45 -15.35
CA GLY A 122 1.07 -11.76 -16.44
C GLY A 122 -0.42 -12.10 -16.42
N ASP A 123 -0.95 -12.53 -17.55
CA ASP A 123 -2.36 -12.92 -17.67
C ASP A 123 -2.67 -14.33 -17.15
N THR A 124 -1.67 -15.07 -16.67
CA THR A 124 -1.86 -16.44 -16.18
C THR A 124 -2.05 -16.51 -14.66
N THR A 125 -2.85 -17.48 -14.23
CA THR A 125 -3.19 -17.77 -12.82
C THR A 125 -2.75 -19.20 -12.45
N PRO A 126 -1.44 -19.50 -12.42
CA PRO A 126 -0.93 -20.87 -12.37
C PRO A 126 -1.36 -21.67 -11.12
N TYR A 127 -1.68 -20.98 -10.03
CA TYR A 127 -2.14 -21.58 -8.78
C TYR A 127 -3.64 -21.39 -8.55
N GLY A 128 -4.38 -20.94 -9.57
CA GLY A 128 -5.81 -20.67 -9.53
C GLY A 128 -6.18 -19.38 -8.81
N ARG A 129 -7.49 -19.19 -8.65
CA ARG A 129 -8.11 -18.07 -7.96
C ARG A 129 -8.84 -18.58 -6.73
N TRP A 130 -8.70 -17.88 -5.61
CA TRP A 130 -9.14 -18.33 -4.29
C TRP A 130 -10.07 -17.29 -3.67
N PRO A 131 -11.40 -17.51 -3.67
CA PRO A 131 -12.36 -16.57 -3.12
C PRO A 131 -12.10 -16.26 -1.64
N VAL A 132 -12.18 -14.99 -1.28
CA VAL A 132 -12.08 -14.54 0.12
C VAL A 132 -13.45 -14.69 0.78
N GLN A 133 -13.57 -15.59 1.75
CA GLN A 133 -14.83 -15.87 2.45
C GLN A 133 -15.07 -14.93 3.63
N ARG A 134 -14.00 -14.47 4.27
CA ARG A 134 -14.06 -13.61 5.46
C ARG A 134 -12.76 -12.86 5.64
N ALA A 135 -12.85 -11.66 6.18
CA ALA A 135 -11.73 -10.87 6.63
C ALA A 135 -11.87 -10.55 8.13
N TRP A 136 -10.74 -10.45 8.83
CA TRP A 136 -10.64 -9.97 10.19
C TRP A 136 -9.74 -8.75 10.22
N VAL A 137 -10.22 -7.70 10.89
CA VAL A 137 -9.57 -6.40 11.01
C VAL A 137 -9.64 -5.99 12.47
N ASP A 138 -8.57 -5.39 12.99
CA ASP A 138 -8.56 -4.90 14.37
C ASP A 138 -9.57 -3.74 14.53
N PRO A 139 -10.42 -3.73 15.57
CA PRO A 139 -11.36 -2.64 15.80
C PRO A 139 -10.69 -1.26 15.93
N ARG A 140 -9.43 -1.20 16.35
CA ARG A 140 -8.68 0.07 16.42
C ARG A 140 -8.42 0.62 15.02
N TRP A 141 -8.12 -0.23 14.04
CA TRP A 141 -8.08 0.22 12.64
C TRP A 141 -9.42 0.81 12.23
N THR A 142 -10.52 0.07 12.41
CA THR A 142 -11.82 0.50 11.89
C THR A 142 -12.31 1.82 12.48
N GLN A 143 -11.98 2.07 13.75
CA GLN A 143 -12.39 3.26 14.51
C GLN A 143 -11.46 4.45 14.32
N THR A 144 -10.14 4.24 14.37
CA THR A 144 -9.18 5.35 14.48
C THR A 144 -8.26 5.48 13.27
N GLY A 145 -8.31 4.56 12.30
CA GLY A 145 -7.45 4.59 11.11
C GLY A 145 -5.95 4.68 11.46
N ASP A 146 -5.57 4.14 12.62
CA ASP A 146 -4.19 4.15 13.11
C ASP A 146 -3.35 3.14 12.30
N PRO A 147 -2.27 3.58 11.63
CA PRO A 147 -1.42 2.72 10.81
C PRO A 147 -0.80 1.54 11.57
N THR A 148 -0.63 1.62 12.90
CA THR A 148 -0.14 0.47 13.70
C THR A 148 -1.03 -0.77 13.57
N PHE A 149 -2.31 -0.58 13.26
CA PHE A 149 -3.31 -1.64 13.14
C PHE A 149 -3.73 -1.92 11.70
N ASP A 150 -2.99 -1.41 10.69
CA ASP A 150 -3.26 -1.65 9.27
C ASP A 150 -2.84 -3.06 8.83
N VAL A 151 -3.43 -4.08 9.44
CA VAL A 151 -3.22 -5.50 9.15
C VAL A 151 -4.57 -6.22 9.17
N ALA A 152 -4.77 -7.09 8.19
CA ALA A 152 -5.93 -7.97 8.14
C ALA A 152 -5.54 -9.41 7.83
N PHE A 153 -6.35 -10.33 8.36
CA PHE A 153 -6.28 -11.74 8.00
C PHE A 153 -7.48 -12.11 7.15
N LEU A 154 -7.26 -12.95 6.15
CA LEU A 154 -8.25 -13.42 5.21
C LEU A 154 -8.41 -14.93 5.36
N ARG A 155 -9.65 -15.41 5.35
CA ARG A 155 -9.95 -16.82 5.14
C ARG A 155 -10.34 -17.03 3.69
N LEU A 156 -9.65 -17.96 3.05
CA LEU A 156 -9.84 -18.33 1.66
C LEU A 156 -10.69 -19.59 1.56
N ALA A 157 -11.53 -19.67 0.53
CA ALA A 157 -12.29 -20.87 0.23
C ALA A 157 -11.32 -21.96 -0.26
N PRO A 158 -11.38 -23.20 0.26
CA PRO A 158 -10.66 -24.31 -0.36
C PRO A 158 -11.18 -24.54 -1.79
N ARG A 159 -10.32 -25.10 -2.65
CA ARG A 159 -10.65 -25.42 -4.04
C ARG A 159 -10.35 -26.88 -4.30
N ASP A 160 -11.32 -27.61 -4.85
CA ASP A 160 -11.19 -29.03 -5.22
C ASP A 160 -10.68 -29.89 -4.04
N GLY A 161 -11.19 -29.62 -2.83
CA GLY A 161 -10.76 -30.29 -1.60
C GLY A 161 -9.37 -29.93 -1.08
N ARG A 162 -8.63 -29.05 -1.76
CA ARG A 162 -7.28 -28.63 -1.40
C ARG A 162 -7.26 -27.24 -0.77
N SER A 163 -6.33 -27.04 0.15
CA SER A 163 -6.01 -25.72 0.70
C SER A 163 -5.10 -24.93 -0.24
N VAL A 164 -5.12 -23.60 -0.15
CA VAL A 164 -4.22 -22.76 -0.94
C VAL A 164 -2.76 -23.04 -0.59
N ALA A 165 -2.44 -23.30 0.68
CA ALA A 165 -1.08 -23.63 1.10
C ALA A 165 -0.59 -24.95 0.48
N ALA A 166 -1.46 -25.92 0.24
CA ALA A 166 -1.11 -27.16 -0.44
C ALA A 166 -0.86 -26.98 -1.95
N VAL A 167 -1.31 -25.88 -2.55
CA VAL A 167 -1.18 -25.60 -3.99
C VAL A 167 -0.07 -24.58 -4.26
N ALA A 168 -0.07 -23.46 -3.54
CA ALA A 168 0.83 -22.32 -3.75
C ALA A 168 1.93 -22.19 -2.67
N GLY A 169 1.92 -23.08 -1.66
CA GLY A 169 2.79 -22.95 -0.50
C GLY A 169 2.34 -21.86 0.47
N SER A 170 3.12 -21.68 1.53
CA SER A 170 2.91 -20.64 2.53
C SER A 170 4.24 -20.12 3.06
N GLN A 171 4.20 -18.91 3.64
CA GLN A 171 5.28 -18.33 4.40
C GLN A 171 5.07 -18.55 5.90
N THR A 172 6.17 -18.56 6.64
CA THR A 172 6.12 -18.42 8.10
C THR A 172 5.71 -16.99 8.44
N ILE A 173 5.00 -16.78 9.55
CA ILE A 173 4.67 -15.45 10.06
C ILE A 173 5.19 -15.31 11.50
N THR A 174 5.65 -14.12 11.86
CA THR A 174 5.99 -13.75 13.22
C THR A 174 5.28 -12.47 13.62
N PHE A 175 5.08 -12.30 14.92
CA PHE A 175 4.50 -11.11 15.54
C PHE A 175 5.56 -10.33 16.34
N THR A 176 6.83 -10.63 16.11
CA THR A 176 7.98 -9.93 16.69
C THR A 176 8.54 -8.97 15.67
N LEU A 177 9.00 -7.80 16.13
CA LEU A 177 9.69 -6.85 15.27
C LEU A 177 11.04 -7.45 14.83
N PRO A 178 11.50 -7.17 13.60
CA PRO A 178 12.84 -7.52 13.20
C PRO A 178 13.86 -6.71 14.01
N THR A 179 15.04 -7.27 14.22
CA THR A 179 16.18 -6.51 14.75
C THR A 179 16.51 -5.34 13.81
N PRO A 180 16.72 -4.12 14.31
CA PRO A 180 17.20 -3.01 13.49
C PRO A 180 18.45 -3.41 12.69
N GLY A 181 18.51 -3.02 11.42
CA GLY A 181 19.62 -3.40 10.54
C GLY A 181 19.58 -4.85 10.02
N ALA A 182 18.52 -5.63 10.31
CA ALA A 182 18.32 -6.92 9.67
C ALA A 182 17.94 -6.76 8.19
N PRO A 183 18.36 -7.70 7.32
CA PRO A 183 17.96 -7.71 5.93
C PRO A 183 16.46 -8.02 5.80
N VAL A 184 15.79 -7.26 4.92
CA VAL A 184 14.38 -7.41 4.61
C VAL A 184 14.16 -7.45 3.11
N THR A 185 13.17 -8.23 2.69
CA THR A 185 12.73 -8.28 1.31
C THR A 185 11.24 -8.02 1.24
N VAL A 186 10.83 -7.04 0.44
CA VAL A 186 9.45 -6.62 0.27
C VAL A 186 8.93 -7.15 -1.05
N PHE A 187 7.71 -7.68 -1.05
CA PHE A 187 7.03 -8.18 -2.24
C PHE A 187 5.70 -7.48 -2.48
N GLY A 188 5.29 -7.35 -3.74
CA GLY A 188 4.00 -6.75 -4.09
C GLY A 188 3.62 -6.93 -5.56
N TYR A 189 2.33 -6.74 -5.87
CA TYR A 189 1.78 -6.58 -7.22
C TYR A 189 1.39 -5.10 -7.45
N PRO A 190 2.36 -4.19 -7.62
CA PRO A 190 2.08 -2.78 -7.90
C PRO A 190 1.29 -2.63 -9.20
N ALA A 191 0.19 -1.88 -9.16
CA ALA A 191 -0.85 -1.80 -10.17
C ALA A 191 -0.99 -0.41 -10.81
N GLU A 192 -0.06 0.50 -10.52
CA GLU A 192 0.03 1.81 -11.17
C GLU A 192 1.36 1.96 -11.92
N ALA A 193 1.34 2.77 -12.98
CA ALA A 193 2.49 3.01 -13.83
C ALA A 193 3.76 3.36 -13.03
N PRO A 194 4.94 2.80 -13.38
CA PRO A 194 5.21 2.01 -14.59
C PRO A 194 4.82 0.52 -14.50
N PHE A 195 4.14 0.11 -13.43
CA PHE A 195 3.70 -1.27 -13.21
C PHE A 195 2.24 -1.48 -13.65
N ASP A 196 1.85 -2.74 -13.80
CA ASP A 196 0.58 -3.17 -14.38
C ASP A 196 -0.26 -4.06 -13.44
N GLY A 197 0.28 -4.43 -12.27
CA GLY A 197 -0.36 -5.30 -11.29
C GLY A 197 -0.32 -6.78 -11.65
N LEU A 198 0.29 -7.17 -12.78
CA LEU A 198 0.19 -8.53 -13.31
C LEU A 198 1.41 -9.39 -12.97
N SER A 199 2.44 -8.81 -12.34
CA SER A 199 3.69 -9.49 -12.01
C SER A 199 4.17 -9.16 -10.61
N LEU A 200 4.69 -10.18 -9.91
CA LEU A 200 5.31 -10.01 -8.60
C LEU A 200 6.59 -9.20 -8.70
N ARG A 201 6.66 -8.12 -7.92
CA ARG A 201 7.82 -7.24 -7.79
C ARG A 201 8.46 -7.38 -6.42
N ARG A 202 9.77 -7.17 -6.38
CA ARG A 202 10.60 -7.28 -5.18
C ARG A 202 11.41 -6.00 -4.98
N CYS A 203 11.51 -5.55 -3.73
CA CYS A 203 12.59 -4.70 -3.27
C CYS A 203 13.36 -5.42 -2.16
N ALA A 204 14.65 -5.16 -2.03
CA ALA A 204 15.50 -5.70 -0.97
C ALA A 204 16.29 -4.59 -0.29
N SER A 205 16.45 -4.71 1.03
CA SER A 205 17.38 -3.89 1.82
C SER A 205 18.18 -4.80 2.73
N SER A 206 19.47 -4.57 2.78
CA SER A 206 20.41 -5.21 3.70
C SER A 206 20.20 -4.74 5.15
N ALA A 207 19.61 -3.56 5.34
CA ALA A 207 19.33 -2.97 6.64
C ALA A 207 17.96 -2.27 6.64
N VAL A 208 17.00 -2.82 7.38
CA VAL A 208 15.72 -2.14 7.62
C VAL A 208 15.86 -1.01 8.63
N THR A 209 15.23 0.12 8.37
CA THR A 209 15.08 1.22 9.33
C THR A 209 13.76 1.06 10.07
N ILE A 210 13.77 1.28 11.38
CA ILE A 210 12.55 1.40 12.19
C ILE A 210 12.34 2.88 12.48
N ASN A 211 11.23 3.43 12.01
CA ASN A 211 10.89 4.83 12.23
C ASN A 211 9.97 4.97 13.44
N HIS A 212 10.56 5.31 14.59
CA HIS A 212 9.82 5.47 15.85
C HIS A 212 8.84 6.65 15.82
N ASP A 213 9.11 7.69 15.02
CA ASP A 213 8.21 8.86 14.85
C ASP A 213 7.03 8.55 13.91
N GLN A 214 7.06 7.41 13.22
CA GLN A 214 6.01 6.94 12.34
C GLN A 214 5.52 5.57 12.80
N TRP A 215 5.01 5.52 14.03
CA TRP A 215 4.32 4.34 14.56
C TRP A 215 5.18 3.07 14.67
N GLY A 216 6.51 3.22 14.70
CA GLY A 216 7.45 2.09 14.67
C GLY A 216 7.48 1.36 13.33
N ALA A 217 7.06 2.02 12.24
CA ALA A 217 6.98 1.42 10.92
C ALA A 217 8.37 1.03 10.39
N LEU A 218 8.42 -0.11 9.71
CA LEU A 218 9.57 -0.51 8.91
C LEU A 218 9.65 0.37 7.66
N GLN A 219 10.84 0.83 7.32
CA GLN A 219 11.08 1.70 6.18
C GLN A 219 12.28 1.24 5.36
N MET A 220 12.11 1.28 4.04
CA MET A 220 13.19 1.15 3.08
C MET A 220 12.80 1.84 1.75
N PRO A 221 13.77 2.29 0.95
CA PRO A 221 13.50 2.74 -0.41
C PRO A 221 12.91 1.61 -1.26
N CYS A 222 11.77 1.84 -1.89
CA CYS A 222 11.16 0.90 -2.82
C CYS A 222 10.24 1.63 -3.81
N ALA A 223 10.42 1.36 -5.09
CA ALA A 223 9.74 2.05 -6.19
C ALA A 223 8.36 1.48 -6.51
N VAL A 224 7.96 0.36 -5.91
CA VAL A 224 6.64 -0.24 -6.11
C VAL A 224 5.53 0.77 -5.80
N THR A 225 4.49 0.74 -6.62
CA THR A 225 3.36 1.69 -6.58
C THR A 225 2.15 1.07 -5.84
N PRO A 226 1.04 1.81 -5.65
CA PRO A 226 -0.20 1.26 -5.13
C PRO A 226 -0.59 -0.06 -5.81
N GLY A 227 -1.14 -1.01 -5.06
CA GLY A 227 -1.25 -2.42 -5.44
C GLY A 227 -0.27 -3.32 -4.70
N ALA A 228 0.91 -2.80 -4.34
CA ALA A 228 1.84 -3.49 -3.44
C ALA A 228 1.36 -3.53 -1.98
N SER A 229 0.34 -2.73 -1.63
CA SER A 229 -0.32 -2.74 -0.32
C SER A 229 -0.69 -4.15 0.13
N GLY A 230 -0.43 -4.46 1.40
CA GLY A 230 -0.61 -5.79 1.99
C GLY A 230 0.46 -6.83 1.64
N GLY A 231 1.38 -6.48 0.74
CA GLY A 231 2.50 -7.31 0.37
C GLY A 231 3.48 -7.53 1.53
N PRO A 232 4.12 -8.71 1.63
CA PRO A 232 4.86 -9.09 2.82
C PRO A 232 6.23 -8.43 2.88
N TRP A 233 6.66 -8.11 4.09
CA TRP A 233 8.05 -7.83 4.44
C TRP A 233 8.63 -9.10 5.05
N LEU A 234 9.57 -9.72 4.34
CA LEU A 234 10.18 -10.99 4.69
C LEU A 234 11.55 -10.78 5.34
N THR A 235 11.73 -11.38 6.51
CA THR A 235 13.04 -11.62 7.13
C THR A 235 13.47 -13.07 6.88
N ARG A 236 14.76 -13.38 7.14
CA ARG A 236 15.33 -14.73 6.91
C ARG A 236 14.98 -15.26 5.52
N PHE A 237 15.07 -14.35 4.54
CA PHE A 237 14.64 -14.61 3.18
C PHE A 237 15.72 -15.39 2.43
N ASP A 238 15.33 -16.53 1.87
CA ASP A 238 16.15 -17.31 0.96
C ASP A 238 15.72 -17.02 -0.48
N PRO A 239 16.57 -16.35 -1.29
CA PRO A 239 16.22 -15.99 -2.66
C PRO A 239 16.20 -17.19 -3.62
N ALA A 240 16.82 -18.32 -3.30
CA ALA A 240 16.77 -19.50 -4.16
C ALA A 240 15.39 -20.16 -4.08
N THR A 241 14.83 -20.26 -2.87
CA THR A 241 13.53 -20.89 -2.66
C THR A 241 12.37 -19.90 -2.69
N GLY A 242 12.61 -18.63 -2.33
CA GLY A 242 11.58 -17.62 -2.04
C GLY A 242 10.93 -17.77 -0.66
N ALA A 243 11.49 -18.61 0.22
CA ALA A 243 10.99 -18.78 1.57
C ALA A 243 11.45 -17.63 2.48
N GLY A 244 10.62 -17.23 3.42
CA GLY A 244 10.95 -16.24 4.43
C GLY A 244 9.96 -16.22 5.59
N THR A 245 10.17 -15.29 6.51
CA THR A 245 9.24 -15.02 7.61
C THR A 245 8.60 -13.65 7.41
N VAL A 246 7.28 -13.62 7.23
CA VAL A 246 6.47 -12.39 7.24
C VAL A 246 6.56 -11.74 8.61
N THR A 247 7.05 -10.51 8.66
CA THR A 247 7.16 -9.72 9.89
C THR A 247 6.32 -8.44 9.87
N ALA A 248 5.95 -7.98 8.67
CA ALA A 248 5.09 -6.82 8.45
C ALA A 248 4.43 -6.93 7.07
N VAL A 249 3.48 -6.03 6.80
CA VAL A 249 2.87 -5.84 5.48
C VAL A 249 3.06 -4.41 5.01
N THR A 250 3.11 -4.21 3.69
CA THR A 250 3.20 -2.88 3.10
C THR A 250 1.89 -2.09 3.33
N GLN A 251 1.96 -0.99 4.07
CA GLN A 251 0.78 -0.19 4.41
C GLN A 251 0.62 1.00 3.47
N LEU A 252 1.70 1.76 3.28
CA LEU A 252 1.66 2.99 2.52
C LEU A 252 3.01 3.26 1.87
N ARG A 253 2.97 3.95 0.72
CA ARG A 253 4.15 4.54 0.11
C ARG A 253 4.16 6.02 0.44
N ARG A 254 5.24 6.51 1.07
CA ARG A 254 5.50 7.96 1.10
C ARG A 254 6.35 8.33 -0.11
N PRO A 255 5.99 9.35 -0.90
CA PRO A 255 6.93 9.92 -1.85
C PRO A 255 8.17 10.38 -1.07
N HIS A 256 9.36 10.24 -1.68
CA HIS A 256 10.58 10.77 -1.09
C HIS A 256 10.35 12.23 -0.70
N GLN A 257 10.35 12.50 0.61
CA GLN A 257 10.49 13.87 1.08
C GLN A 257 11.87 14.30 0.63
N ARG A 258 11.96 15.13 -0.43
CA ARG A 258 13.19 15.89 -0.66
C ARG A 258 13.40 16.65 0.65
N ALA A 259 14.50 16.38 1.34
CA ALA A 259 14.92 17.22 2.45
C ALA A 259 14.83 18.67 1.93
N ALA A 260 14.02 19.49 2.58
CA ALA A 260 13.96 20.90 2.24
C ALA A 260 15.37 21.44 2.43
N VAL A 261 16.09 21.66 1.33
CA VAL A 261 17.36 22.35 1.35
C VAL A 261 17.03 23.74 1.85
N ARG A 262 17.25 23.98 3.15
CA ARG A 262 17.27 25.33 3.70
C ARG A 262 18.47 26.00 3.06
N HIS A 263 18.23 26.76 1.99
CA HIS A 263 19.21 27.73 1.52
C HIS A 263 19.35 28.80 2.63
N PRO A 264 20.54 28.97 3.23
CA PRO A 264 20.72 29.92 4.33
C PRO A 264 20.51 31.39 3.93
N ASP A 265 20.52 31.72 2.64
CA ASP A 265 20.65 33.11 2.20
C ASP A 265 19.47 33.60 1.36
N ARG A 266 18.28 33.70 1.95
CA ARG A 266 17.24 34.58 1.39
C ARG A 266 16.58 35.44 2.47
N PRO A 267 16.87 36.75 2.54
CA PRO A 267 16.27 37.61 3.53
C PRO A 267 14.76 37.72 3.30
N LEU A 268 14.00 37.60 4.40
CA LEU A 268 12.55 37.77 4.45
C LEU A 268 12.19 39.17 3.96
N ARG A 269 11.55 39.28 2.78
CA ARG A 269 10.91 40.53 2.37
C ARG A 269 9.67 40.73 3.25
N GLY A 270 9.77 41.68 4.17
CA GLY A 270 8.66 42.13 5.01
C GLY A 270 7.46 42.57 4.17
N ARG A 271 6.30 41.99 4.48
CA ARG A 271 5.00 42.43 3.95
C ARG A 271 4.62 43.71 4.71
N ALA A 272 4.50 44.82 3.99
CA ALA A 272 4.00 46.08 4.54
C ALA A 272 2.53 45.92 4.98
N LEU A 273 2.23 46.34 6.22
CA LEU A 273 0.88 46.46 6.76
C LEU A 273 0.18 47.68 6.12
N PRO A 274 -1.10 47.59 5.71
CA PRO A 274 -1.83 48.76 5.24
C PRO A 274 -2.17 49.71 6.41
N GLY A 275 -1.82 50.99 6.23
CA GLY A 275 -1.95 52.05 7.23
C GLY A 275 -3.39 52.41 7.59
N ARG A 276 -3.57 52.74 8.87
CA ARG A 276 -4.79 53.32 9.45
C ARG A 276 -5.13 54.67 8.81
N ARG A 277 -6.39 54.86 8.40
CA ARG A 277 -6.96 56.20 8.14
C ARG A 277 -7.51 56.79 9.46
N PRO A 278 -7.31 58.08 9.76
CA PRO A 278 -7.85 58.71 10.95
C PRO A 278 -9.32 59.09 10.81
N SER A 279 -10.09 58.82 11.87
CA SER A 279 -11.50 59.14 12.04
C SER A 279 -11.73 60.66 12.05
N ARG A 280 -12.69 61.16 11.27
CA ARG A 280 -13.22 62.52 11.38
C ARG A 280 -14.58 62.47 12.06
N HIS A 281 -14.68 63.09 13.23
CA HIS A 281 -15.92 63.37 13.95
C HIS A 281 -16.78 64.40 13.19
N PRO A 282 -18.11 64.22 13.09
CA PRO A 282 -19.02 65.31 12.74
C PRO A 282 -19.40 66.14 13.98
N VAL A 283 -19.33 67.46 13.81
CA VAL A 283 -19.71 68.50 14.79
C VAL A 283 -21.22 68.74 14.74
N ASN A 284 -21.84 68.85 15.92
CA ASN A 284 -23.25 69.21 16.15
C ASN A 284 -23.55 70.67 15.76
N ARG A 285 -24.72 70.92 15.14
CA ARG A 285 -25.41 72.23 15.10
C ARG A 285 -26.95 72.02 15.08
N PRO A 286 -27.75 73.03 15.51
CA PRO A 286 -28.94 72.86 16.36
C PRO A 286 -30.28 72.95 15.58
N PRO A 287 -31.45 72.87 16.25
CA PRO A 287 -32.69 72.36 15.64
C PRO A 287 -33.77 73.41 15.26
N GLN A 288 -34.81 72.89 14.57
CA GLN A 288 -36.20 73.41 14.35
C GLN A 288 -36.42 74.44 13.21
N PRO A 289 -37.64 74.60 12.63
CA PRO A 289 -38.96 74.12 13.08
C PRO A 289 -39.88 73.42 12.04
N ARG A 290 -40.99 72.90 12.58
CA ARG A 290 -42.12 72.17 11.95
C ARG A 290 -43.01 72.99 11.00
N SER A 291 -43.63 72.31 10.04
CA SER A 291 -44.94 72.59 9.39
C SER A 291 -45.34 71.30 8.64
N ARG A 292 -46.28 70.43 9.07
CA ARG A 292 -47.76 70.45 9.15
C ARG A 292 -48.50 70.49 7.79
N VAL A 293 -49.39 69.50 7.60
CA VAL A 293 -50.56 69.38 6.68
C VAL A 293 -50.21 69.07 5.21
N GLY A 294 -50.85 68.17 4.47
CA GLY A 294 -52.03 67.30 4.62
C GLY A 294 -52.49 66.85 3.21
N GLY A 295 -53.35 65.83 3.12
CA GLY A 295 -53.99 65.38 1.86
C GLY A 295 -53.57 64.01 1.40
#